data_AF-A0A8S3RTK4-F1
#
_entry.id   AF-A0A8S3RTK4-F1
#
_cell.length_a   1.000
_cell.length_b   1.000
_cell.length_c   1.000
_cell.angle_alpha   90.00
_cell.angle_beta   90.00
_cell.angle_gamma   90.00
#
_symmetry.space_group_name_H-M   'P 1'
#
loop_
_entity.id
_entity.type
_entity.pdbx_description
1 polymer ?
#
loop_
_entity_poly.entity_id
_entity_poly.type
_entity_poly.pdbx_seq_one_letter_code
_entity_poly.pdbx_strand_id
1 'polypeptide(L)'
;MANAQLDIQFVTNRLGNQSIIHNGYQFRVKTRRDERVYWICTTRNCPATLNTRNNIPTKLPNGHNHDSHKVKLKVDEILQTIKKRCREETTPVPTIYEQEVIKLRNPEWNDETQEVVENLPTFESCRGSFYNERSKLIPALPKTRNEINLAEPWTVTTVGEQFLMADDGLHDRIMMFTTRQNLTHLTAADIIYGDGTFYTCPDVFFQLYTFHAFVDGAIYPLVYALLPGKSQIIYTRFLTLLKEACQRFDLQLQPTTIFLDYE
;
A
#
# COMPACT_ATOMS: atom_id res chain seq x y z
N MET A 1 19.06 22.84 36.85
CA MET A 1 19.92 21.93 36.06
C MET A 1 19.00 21.09 35.21
N ALA A 2 18.91 21.40 33.92
CA ALA A 2 17.95 20.82 33.00
C ALA A 2 18.26 19.33 32.80
N ASN A 3 17.24 18.48 32.96
CA ASN A 3 17.28 17.08 32.56
C ASN A 3 17.52 17.02 31.05
N ALA A 4 18.78 16.83 30.64
CA ALA A 4 19.08 16.38 29.29
C ALA A 4 18.43 15.00 29.15
N GLN A 5 17.30 14.95 28.45
CA GLN A 5 16.59 13.73 28.14
C GLN A 5 17.58 12.81 27.42
N LEU A 6 17.95 11.71 28.07
CA LEU A 6 18.87 10.71 27.54
C LEU A 6 18.21 10.04 26.34
N ASP A 7 18.54 10.51 25.13
CA ASP A 7 17.98 10.01 23.88
C ASP A 7 18.58 8.63 23.56
N ILE A 8 17.95 7.59 24.10
CA ILE A 8 18.35 6.20 23.98
C ILE A 8 17.19 5.40 23.41
N GLN A 9 17.39 4.90 22.20
CA GLN A 9 16.39 4.13 21.48
C GLN A 9 16.83 2.66 21.40
N PHE A 10 15.95 1.75 21.84
CA PHE A 10 16.18 0.31 21.71
C PHE A 10 15.62 -0.17 20.37
N VAL A 11 16.45 -0.86 19.59
CA VAL A 11 16.11 -1.35 18.26
C VAL A 11 16.38 -2.86 18.21
N THR A 12 15.47 -3.63 17.60
CA THR A 12 15.65 -5.07 17.41
C THR A 12 15.75 -5.36 15.92
N ASN A 13 16.76 -6.14 15.52
CA ASN A 13 16.91 -6.55 14.12
C ASN A 13 16.03 -7.77 13.78
N ARG A 14 15.95 -8.13 12.49
CA ARG A 14 15.14 -9.27 11.99
C ARG A 14 15.52 -10.63 12.60
N LEU A 15 16.74 -10.77 13.13
CA LEU A 15 17.23 -11.98 13.79
C LEU A 15 16.94 -11.98 15.30
N GLY A 16 16.16 -11.01 15.80
CA GLY A 16 15.83 -10.86 17.22
C GLY A 16 16.93 -10.25 18.08
N ASN A 17 18.05 -9.81 17.47
CA ASN A 17 19.14 -9.21 18.23
C ASN A 17 18.84 -7.75 18.58
N GLN A 18 19.02 -7.41 19.86
CA GLN A 18 18.83 -6.05 20.35
C GLN A 18 20.06 -5.18 20.08
N SER A 19 19.82 -3.91 19.81
CA SER A 19 20.78 -2.82 19.64
C SER A 19 20.27 -1.56 20.33
N ILE A 20 21.18 -0.64 20.64
CA ILE A 20 20.86 0.69 21.15
C ILE A 20 21.36 1.74 20.16
N ILE A 21 20.55 2.76 19.91
CA ILE A 21 20.98 4.01 19.27
C ILE A 21 21.05 5.09 20.35
N HIS A 22 22.18 5.79 20.45
CA HIS A 22 22.38 6.92 21.35
C HIS A 22 23.19 8.01 20.65
N ASN A 23 22.64 9.22 20.53
CA ASN A 23 23.28 10.36 19.87
C ASN A 23 23.87 10.06 18.47
N GLY A 24 23.21 9.19 17.70
CA GLY A 24 23.67 8.79 16.36
C GLY A 24 24.71 7.66 16.33
N TYR A 25 25.03 7.08 17.49
CA TYR A 25 25.93 5.93 17.61
C TYR A 25 25.14 4.65 17.89
N GLN A 26 25.47 3.58 17.16
CA GLN A 26 24.85 2.27 17.35
C GLN A 26 25.72 1.39 18.25
N PHE A 27 25.06 0.71 19.20
CA PHE A 27 25.67 -0.23 20.11
C PHE A 27 24.99 -1.61 19.98
N ARG A 28 25.80 -2.67 20.05
CA ARG A 28 25.34 -4.06 20.10
C ARG A 28 25.59 -4.66 21.47
N VAL A 29 24.82 -5.68 21.82
CA VAL A 29 25.05 -6.45 23.05
C VAL A 29 26.43 -7.12 23.00
N LYS A 30 27.26 -6.84 23.99
CA LYS A 30 28.51 -7.58 24.26
C LYS A 30 28.23 -8.78 25.15
N THR A 31 27.47 -8.58 26.22
CA THR A 31 27.24 -9.58 27.27
C THR A 31 26.05 -9.17 28.15
N ARG A 32 25.35 -10.16 28.70
CA ARG A 32 24.34 -9.99 29.75
C ARG A 32 24.84 -10.62 31.05
N ARG A 33 24.66 -9.95 32.19
CA ARG A 33 24.94 -10.48 33.53
C ARG A 33 23.85 -10.01 34.48
N ASP A 34 23.11 -10.95 35.04
CA ASP A 34 21.93 -10.68 35.87
C ASP A 34 20.97 -9.70 35.17
N GLU A 35 20.61 -8.60 35.83
CA GLU A 35 19.77 -7.53 35.29
C GLU A 35 20.54 -6.51 34.42
N ARG A 36 21.86 -6.68 34.24
CA ARG A 36 22.71 -5.74 33.50
C ARG A 36 23.02 -6.23 32.09
N VAL A 37 22.93 -5.31 31.14
CA VAL A 37 23.36 -5.53 29.76
C VAL A 37 24.50 -4.58 29.44
N TYR A 38 25.59 -5.16 28.92
CA TYR A 38 26.79 -4.43 28.50
C TYR A 38 26.79 -4.31 26.99
N TRP A 39 26.97 -3.10 26.50
CA TRP A 39 26.87 -2.74 25.09
C TRP A 39 28.21 -2.17 24.61
N ILE A 40 28.61 -2.52 23.39
CA ILE A 40 29.78 -1.97 22.71
C ILE A 40 29.35 -1.31 21.41
N CYS A 41 30.04 -0.24 21.02
CA CYS A 41 29.82 0.37 19.71
C CYS A 41 30.01 -0.67 18.60
N THR A 42 29.19 -0.58 17.55
CA THR A 42 29.25 -1.50 16.40
C THR A 42 30.47 -1.24 15.51
N THR A 43 31.01 -0.02 15.51
CA THR A 43 32.24 0.33 14.78
C THR A 43 33.44 -0.41 15.35
N ARG A 44 34.20 -1.08 14.47
CA ARG A 44 35.39 -1.84 14.86
C ARG A 44 36.43 -0.90 15.49
N ASN A 45 37.07 -1.36 16.57
CA ASN A 45 38.08 -0.61 17.34
C ASN A 45 37.57 0.69 17.99
N CYS A 46 36.26 0.89 18.12
CA CYS A 46 35.71 1.99 18.91
C CYS A 46 35.72 1.63 20.41
N PRO A 47 36.25 2.51 21.30
CA PRO A 47 36.32 2.23 22.73
C PRO A 47 35.00 2.45 23.49
N ALA A 48 33.98 3.02 22.83
CA ALA A 48 32.74 3.40 23.47
C ALA A 48 31.92 2.19 23.97
N THR A 49 31.53 2.25 25.24
CA THR A 49 30.76 1.22 25.95
C THR A 49 29.61 1.84 26.71
N LEU A 50 28.44 1.22 26.66
CA LEU A 50 27.24 1.65 27.37
C LEU A 50 26.73 0.50 28.23
N ASN A 51 26.18 0.79 29.41
CA ASN A 51 25.58 -0.23 30.27
C ASN A 51 24.14 0.12 30.58
N THR A 52 23.24 -0.86 30.52
CA THR A 52 21.87 -0.71 30.98
C THR A 52 21.55 -1.71 32.09
N ARG A 53 20.62 -1.35 32.98
CA ARG A 53 19.98 -2.27 33.93
C ARG A 53 18.48 -2.10 33.79
N ASN A 54 17.75 -3.18 33.52
CA ASN A 54 16.29 -3.11 33.24
C ASN A 54 15.93 -2.05 32.19
N ASN A 55 16.71 -1.99 31.10
CA ASN A 55 16.61 -0.97 30.03
C ASN A 55 16.87 0.49 30.45
N ILE A 56 17.31 0.73 31.68
CA ILE A 56 17.70 2.06 32.15
C ILE A 56 19.23 2.21 32.01
N PRO A 57 19.72 3.28 31.37
CA PRO A 57 21.16 3.55 31.27
C PRO A 57 21.78 3.73 32.67
N THR A 58 22.80 2.93 32.96
CA THR A 58 23.58 3.00 34.23
C THR A 58 24.99 3.54 34.02
N LYS A 59 25.49 3.49 32.78
CA LYS A 59 26.73 4.10 32.35
C LYS A 59 26.59 4.59 30.91
N LEU A 60 26.86 5.87 30.68
CA LEU A 60 26.88 6.47 29.35
C LEU A 60 28.16 6.13 28.60
N PRO A 61 28.15 6.21 27.25
CA PRO A 61 29.32 5.95 26.43
C PRO A 61 30.51 6.85 26.81
N ASN A 62 31.70 6.24 26.85
CA ASN A 62 32.95 6.98 26.74
C ASN A 62 33.04 7.65 25.35
N GLY A 63 34.00 8.56 25.16
CA GLY A 63 34.24 9.21 23.87
C GLY A 63 34.40 8.22 22.70
N HIS A 64 33.82 8.58 21.55
CA HIS A 64 33.98 7.85 20.30
C HIS A 64 35.24 8.32 19.55
N ASN A 65 35.83 7.44 18.76
CA ASN A 65 36.96 7.73 17.87
C ASN A 65 36.54 7.80 16.40
N HIS A 66 35.25 8.03 16.15
CA HIS A 66 34.66 8.16 14.83
C HIS A 66 33.42 9.06 14.93
N ASP A 67 33.02 9.59 13.79
CA ASP A 67 31.84 10.45 13.70
C ASP A 67 30.54 9.67 13.91
N SER A 68 29.52 10.38 14.39
CA SER A 68 28.18 9.80 14.56
C SER A 68 27.55 9.51 13.21
N HIS A 69 26.73 8.47 13.13
CA HIS A 69 26.01 8.10 11.91
C HIS A 69 24.61 8.74 11.83
N LYS A 70 24.43 9.95 12.37
CA LYS A 70 23.13 10.63 12.48
C LYS A 70 22.41 10.73 11.15
N VAL A 71 23.10 11.20 10.12
CA VAL A 71 22.57 11.34 8.75
C VAL A 71 22.08 10.00 8.22
N LYS A 72 22.90 8.95 8.33
CA LYS A 72 22.53 7.60 7.89
C LYS A 72 21.29 7.09 8.63
N LEU A 73 21.19 7.30 9.94
CA LEU A 73 20.05 6.86 10.73
C LEU A 73 18.76 7.60 10.33
N LYS A 74 18.85 8.91 10.08
CA LYS A 74 17.72 9.70 9.54
C LYS A 74 17.30 9.21 8.15
N VAL A 75 18.26 8.95 7.25
CA VAL A 75 18.00 8.36 5.93
C VAL A 75 17.30 7.00 6.08
N ASP A 76 17.81 6.13 6.95
CA ASP A 76 17.20 4.82 7.21
C ASP A 76 15.77 4.96 7.75
N GLU A 77 15.51 5.91 8.65
CA GLU A 77 14.17 6.21 9.19
C GLU A 77 13.18 6.65 8.10
N ILE A 78 13.60 7.56 7.22
CA ILE A 78 12.80 8.00 6.07
C ILE A 78 12.47 6.81 5.16
N LEU A 79 13.47 5.97 4.84
CA LEU A 79 13.27 4.79 4.01
C LEU A 79 12.34 3.77 4.69
N GLN A 80 12.40 3.58 6.01
CA GLN A 80 11.44 2.74 6.73
C GLN A 80 10.02 3.31 6.67
N THR A 81 9.88 4.63 6.78
CA THR A 81 8.60 5.33 6.64
C THR A 81 8.01 5.10 5.25
N ILE A 82 8.80 5.31 4.19
CA ILE A 82 8.39 5.04 2.80
C ILE A 82 7.98 3.56 2.64
N LYS A 83 8.76 2.62 3.17
CA LYS A 83 8.46 1.18 3.12
C LYS A 83 7.15 0.83 3.82
N LYS A 84 6.89 1.45 4.98
CA LYS A 84 5.64 1.29 5.73
C LYS A 84 4.45 1.82 4.92
N ARG A 85 4.53 3.06 4.41
CA ARG A 85 3.51 3.65 3.54
C ARG A 85 3.27 2.82 2.28
N CYS A 86 4.35 2.31 1.67
CA CYS A 86 4.25 1.38 0.54
C CYS A 86 3.59 0.07 0.89
N ARG A 87 3.52 -0.35 2.15
CA ARG A 87 2.82 -1.55 2.55
C ARG A 87 1.34 -1.27 2.82
N GLU A 88 1.05 -0.15 3.46
CA GLU A 88 -0.25 0.13 4.09
C GLU A 88 -1.18 1.00 3.23
N GLU A 89 -0.66 1.77 2.28
CA GLU A 89 -1.46 2.68 1.45
C GLU A 89 -1.76 2.06 0.07
N THR A 90 -2.67 2.67 -0.68
CA THR A 90 -2.93 2.38 -2.11
C THR A 90 -2.29 3.42 -3.04
N THR A 91 -1.77 4.53 -2.49
CA THR A 91 -1.05 5.59 -3.22
C THR A 91 0.07 5.01 -4.10
N PRO A 92 0.25 5.48 -5.35
CA PRO A 92 1.35 5.04 -6.20
C PRO A 92 2.72 5.15 -5.51
N VAL A 93 3.54 4.10 -5.63
CA VAL A 93 4.86 4.00 -4.98
C VAL A 93 5.79 5.19 -5.29
N PRO A 94 5.88 5.70 -6.54
CA PRO A 94 6.66 6.91 -6.84
C PRO A 94 6.19 8.15 -6.08
N THR A 95 4.86 8.34 -5.99
CA THR A 95 4.25 9.48 -5.29
C THR A 95 4.53 9.43 -3.78
N ILE A 96 4.53 8.25 -3.16
CA ILE A 96 4.89 8.11 -1.74
C ILE A 96 6.33 8.59 -1.52
N TYR A 97 7.27 8.16 -2.35
CA TYR A 97 8.67 8.57 -2.25
C TYR A 97 8.80 10.10 -2.38
N GLU A 98 8.21 10.67 -3.42
CA GLU A 98 8.24 12.12 -3.69
C GLU A 98 7.67 12.93 -2.51
N GLN A 99 6.53 12.52 -1.96
CA GLN A 99 5.92 13.17 -0.80
C GLN A 99 6.83 13.16 0.43
N GLU A 100 7.51 12.04 0.73
CA GLU A 100 8.44 11.98 1.86
C GLU A 100 9.68 12.85 1.62
N VAL A 101 10.18 12.94 0.39
CA VAL A 101 11.30 13.84 0.06
C VAL A 101 10.89 15.31 0.19
N ILE A 102 9.68 15.67 -0.25
CA ILE A 102 9.17 17.05 -0.15
C ILE A 102 9.03 17.48 1.31
N LYS A 103 8.63 16.58 2.23
CA LYS A 103 8.54 16.90 3.66
C LYS A 103 9.87 17.36 4.26
N LEU A 104 11.00 16.90 3.73
CA LEU A 104 12.34 17.33 4.18
C LEU A 104 12.63 18.80 3.83
N ARG A 105 11.89 19.39 2.89
CA ARG A 105 12.11 20.77 2.41
C ARG A 105 11.34 21.84 3.21
N ASN A 106 10.60 21.48 4.26
CA ASN A 106 9.67 22.39 4.93
C ASN A 106 9.69 22.22 6.47
N PRO A 107 9.88 23.26 7.33
CA PRO A 107 10.46 24.59 7.16
C PRO A 107 11.86 24.76 7.81
N GLU A 108 12.45 23.73 8.43
CA GLU A 108 13.76 23.81 9.10
C GLU A 108 14.89 23.28 8.19
N TRP A 109 15.13 23.97 7.08
CA TRP A 109 16.29 23.67 6.24
C TRP A 109 17.57 24.11 6.97
N ASN A 110 18.39 23.14 7.37
CA ASN A 110 19.70 23.34 7.99
C ASN A 110 20.73 22.40 7.35
N ASP A 111 22.01 22.55 7.73
CA ASP A 111 23.11 21.75 7.17
C ASP A 111 22.88 20.23 7.32
N GLU A 112 22.27 19.79 8.44
CA GLU A 112 21.96 18.38 8.67
C GLU A 112 20.85 17.88 7.74
N THR A 113 19.82 18.69 7.48
CA THR A 113 18.74 18.38 6.53
C THR A 113 19.30 18.31 5.10
N GLN A 114 20.20 19.23 4.73
CA GLN A 114 20.87 19.20 3.44
C GLN A 114 21.68 17.90 3.28
N GLU A 115 22.48 17.55 4.28
CA GLU A 115 23.31 16.34 4.25
C GLU A 115 22.44 15.06 4.16
N VAL A 116 21.28 15.03 4.83
CA VAL A 116 20.30 13.93 4.71
C VAL A 116 19.75 13.82 3.29
N VAL A 117 19.37 14.94 2.67
CA VAL A 117 18.85 14.95 1.29
C VAL A 117 19.92 14.49 0.29
N GLU A 118 21.16 14.93 0.48
CA GLU A 118 22.31 14.52 -0.37
C GLU A 118 22.65 13.03 -0.22
N ASN A 119 22.43 12.45 0.96
CA ASN A 119 22.66 11.03 1.23
C ASN A 119 21.43 10.13 0.98
N LEU A 120 20.28 10.70 0.65
CA LEU A 120 19.07 9.94 0.36
C LEU A 120 19.25 9.21 -0.99
N PRO A 121 19.07 7.88 -1.05
CA PRO A 121 19.21 7.14 -2.29
C PRO A 121 18.09 7.51 -3.27
N THR A 122 18.36 7.45 -4.57
CA THR A 122 17.35 7.73 -5.59
C THR A 122 16.19 6.73 -5.55
N PHE A 123 15.03 7.15 -6.06
CA PHE A 123 13.88 6.27 -6.21
C PHE A 123 14.22 4.98 -6.95
N GLU A 124 14.93 5.07 -8.09
CA GLU A 124 15.30 3.90 -8.90
C GLU A 124 16.17 2.89 -8.13
N SER A 125 17.09 3.38 -7.27
CA SER A 125 17.91 2.50 -6.43
C SER A 125 17.08 1.70 -5.41
N CYS A 126 16.01 2.31 -4.88
CA CYS A 126 15.15 1.68 -3.88
C CYS A 126 13.86 1.07 -4.45
N ARG A 127 13.58 1.26 -5.75
CA ARG A 127 12.32 0.88 -6.41
C ARG A 127 11.94 -0.56 -6.12
N GLY A 128 12.86 -1.50 -6.35
CA GLY A 128 12.62 -2.92 -6.09
C GLY A 128 12.27 -3.19 -4.62
N SER A 129 12.94 -2.54 -3.67
CA SER A 129 12.62 -2.70 -2.25
C SER A 129 11.22 -2.17 -1.91
N PHE A 130 10.79 -1.06 -2.49
CA PHE A 130 9.47 -0.47 -2.19
C PHE A 130 8.33 -1.31 -2.76
N TYR A 131 8.46 -1.79 -4.00
CA TYR A 131 7.48 -2.71 -4.59
C TYR A 131 7.44 -4.07 -3.87
N ASN A 132 8.59 -4.56 -3.39
CA ASN A 132 8.64 -5.76 -2.55
C ASN A 132 7.95 -5.57 -1.20
N GLU A 133 7.89 -4.35 -0.65
CA GLU A 133 7.11 -4.10 0.57
C GLU A 133 5.61 -4.05 0.27
N ARG A 134 5.22 -3.46 -0.86
CA ARG A 134 3.84 -3.44 -1.35
C ARG A 134 3.30 -4.85 -1.56
N SER A 135 4.09 -5.73 -2.19
CA SER A 135 3.65 -7.09 -2.51
C SER A 135 3.42 -7.98 -1.28
N LYS A 136 3.93 -7.63 -0.09
CA LYS A 136 3.77 -8.46 1.12
C LYS A 136 2.33 -8.57 1.61
N LEU A 137 1.49 -7.57 1.34
CA LEU A 137 0.07 -7.59 1.70
C LEU A 137 -0.85 -7.88 0.51
N ILE A 138 -0.30 -7.91 -0.71
CA ILE A 138 -1.08 -8.23 -1.90
C ILE A 138 -1.06 -9.75 -2.08
N PRO A 139 -2.24 -10.40 -2.16
CA PRO A 139 -2.31 -11.83 -2.45
C PRO A 139 -1.63 -12.18 -3.76
N ALA A 140 -1.10 -13.41 -3.86
CA ALA A 140 -0.62 -13.91 -5.13
C ALA A 140 -1.74 -13.93 -6.17
N LEU A 141 -1.40 -13.68 -7.44
CA LEU A 141 -2.38 -13.75 -8.52
C LEU A 141 -3.00 -15.16 -8.58
N PRO A 142 -4.33 -15.26 -8.69
CA PRO A 142 -5.02 -16.54 -8.79
C PRO A 142 -4.68 -17.22 -10.12
N LYS A 143 -4.52 -18.55 -10.11
CA LYS A 143 -4.31 -19.34 -11.35
C LYS A 143 -5.62 -19.80 -11.97
N THR A 144 -6.69 -19.85 -11.17
CA THR A 144 -8.02 -20.26 -11.59
C THR A 144 -9.08 -19.34 -10.96
N ARG A 145 -10.26 -19.23 -11.57
CA ARG A 145 -11.37 -18.41 -11.02
C ARG A 145 -11.85 -18.89 -9.65
N ASN A 146 -11.68 -20.18 -9.35
CA ASN A 146 -12.06 -20.79 -8.07
C ASN A 146 -11.11 -20.40 -6.92
N GLU A 147 -9.88 -20.00 -7.22
CA GLU A 147 -8.92 -19.52 -6.21
C GLU A 147 -9.19 -18.07 -5.79
N ILE A 148 -10.03 -17.34 -6.53
CA ILE A 148 -10.35 -15.95 -6.20
C ILE A 148 -11.16 -15.93 -4.91
N ASN A 149 -10.56 -15.37 -3.85
CA ASN A 149 -11.23 -15.12 -2.59
C ASN A 149 -11.07 -13.64 -2.25
N LEU A 150 -12.08 -12.84 -2.59
CA LEU A 150 -12.11 -11.42 -2.23
C LEU A 150 -12.86 -11.25 -0.92
N ALA A 151 -12.18 -10.65 0.05
CA ALA A 151 -12.75 -10.17 1.31
C ALA A 151 -12.32 -8.72 1.51
N GLU A 152 -12.84 -8.05 2.55
CA GLU A 152 -12.35 -6.73 2.91
C GLU A 152 -10.82 -6.72 3.08
N PRO A 153 -10.12 -5.67 2.60
CA PRO A 153 -10.66 -4.43 2.02
C PRO A 153 -10.92 -4.48 0.50
N TRP A 154 -10.80 -5.64 -0.16
CA TRP A 154 -10.81 -5.76 -1.63
C TRP A 154 -12.21 -5.71 -2.26
N THR A 155 -13.27 -5.70 -1.46
CA THR A 155 -14.67 -5.64 -1.90
C THR A 155 -15.28 -4.24 -1.80
N VAL A 156 -14.55 -3.27 -1.24
CA VAL A 156 -15.00 -1.90 -0.99
C VAL A 156 -14.11 -0.86 -1.68
N THR A 157 -14.62 0.35 -1.85
CA THR A 157 -13.84 1.50 -2.36
C THR A 157 -12.88 2.02 -1.28
N THR A 158 -12.00 2.96 -1.64
CA THR A 158 -11.08 3.63 -0.70
C THR A 158 -11.80 4.43 0.39
N VAL A 159 -13.09 4.75 0.19
CA VAL A 159 -13.95 5.42 1.18
C VAL A 159 -14.90 4.46 1.90
N GLY A 160 -14.74 3.14 1.69
CA GLY A 160 -15.51 2.11 2.38
C GLY A 160 -16.90 1.80 1.80
N GLU A 161 -17.20 2.29 0.60
CA GLU A 161 -18.46 1.92 -0.07
C GLU A 161 -18.36 0.54 -0.71
N GLN A 162 -19.42 -0.27 -0.63
CA GLN A 162 -19.47 -1.57 -1.31
C GLN A 162 -19.22 -1.40 -2.82
N PHE A 163 -18.25 -2.14 -3.35
CA PHE A 163 -17.86 -2.06 -4.76
C PHE A 163 -18.05 -3.39 -5.49
N LEU A 164 -17.71 -4.53 -4.89
CA LEU A 164 -18.05 -5.85 -5.45
C LEU A 164 -19.55 -6.11 -5.24
N MET A 165 -20.37 -5.88 -6.27
CA MET A 165 -21.83 -5.89 -6.15
C MET A 165 -22.45 -7.26 -6.42
N ALA A 166 -21.84 -8.01 -7.34
CA ALA A 166 -22.20 -9.39 -7.61
C ALA A 166 -20.95 -10.25 -7.80
N ASP A 167 -21.03 -11.46 -7.26
CA ASP A 167 -20.05 -12.50 -7.39
C ASP A 167 -20.81 -13.82 -7.32
N ASP A 168 -21.06 -14.44 -8.47
CA ASP A 168 -22.02 -15.55 -8.54
C ASP A 168 -21.45 -16.89 -8.10
N GLY A 169 -20.13 -16.97 -7.84
CA GLY A 169 -19.47 -18.15 -7.29
C GLY A 169 -19.57 -19.44 -8.13
N LEU A 170 -20.03 -19.34 -9.38
CA LEU A 170 -20.16 -20.49 -10.29
C LEU A 170 -18.80 -20.87 -10.91
N HIS A 171 -18.71 -22.05 -11.55
CA HIS A 171 -17.49 -22.47 -12.27
C HIS A 171 -17.07 -21.45 -13.34
N ASP A 172 -18.04 -20.97 -14.11
CA ASP A 172 -17.89 -19.83 -15.03
C ASP A 172 -18.27 -18.55 -14.30
N ARG A 173 -17.51 -18.23 -13.25
CA ARG A 173 -17.74 -17.11 -12.35
C ARG A 173 -17.88 -15.79 -13.10
N ILE A 174 -18.86 -14.98 -12.72
CA ILE A 174 -18.97 -13.57 -13.11
C ILE A 174 -18.77 -12.72 -11.85
N MET A 175 -17.92 -11.70 -11.96
CA MET A 175 -17.71 -10.71 -10.90
C MET A 175 -18.06 -9.34 -11.43
N MET A 176 -18.96 -8.62 -10.75
CA MET A 176 -19.42 -7.29 -11.15
C MET A 176 -19.10 -6.28 -10.06
N PHE A 177 -18.44 -5.22 -10.47
CA PHE A 177 -18.01 -4.11 -9.64
C PHE A 177 -18.75 -2.82 -10.03
N THR A 178 -19.40 -2.22 -9.04
CA THR A 178 -20.12 -0.95 -9.18
C THR A 178 -20.50 -0.42 -7.79
N THR A 179 -20.87 0.85 -7.70
CA THR A 179 -21.38 1.47 -6.47
C THR A 179 -22.86 1.77 -6.60
N ARG A 180 -23.53 2.09 -5.49
CA ARG A 180 -24.94 2.53 -5.54
C ARG A 180 -25.06 3.81 -6.38
N GLN A 181 -24.12 4.72 -6.23
CA GLN A 181 -24.10 5.98 -6.99
C GLN A 181 -23.93 5.71 -8.49
N ASN A 182 -23.04 4.81 -8.88
CA ASN A 182 -22.86 4.43 -10.28
C ASN A 182 -24.12 3.82 -10.87
N LEU A 183 -24.79 2.92 -10.15
CA LEU A 183 -26.07 2.36 -10.58
C LEU A 183 -27.14 3.44 -10.73
N THR A 184 -27.18 4.40 -9.80
CA THR A 184 -28.12 5.54 -9.88
C THR A 184 -27.93 6.32 -11.17
N HIS A 185 -26.68 6.69 -11.50
CA HIS A 185 -26.34 7.36 -12.75
C HIS A 185 -26.66 6.50 -13.98
N LEU A 186 -26.35 5.20 -13.93
CA LEU A 186 -26.61 4.28 -15.04
C LEU A 186 -28.11 4.15 -15.32
N THR A 187 -28.95 4.03 -14.28
CA THR A 187 -30.41 3.91 -14.43
C THR A 187 -31.10 5.21 -14.81
N ALA A 188 -30.48 6.36 -14.53
CA ALA A 188 -30.98 7.66 -14.95
C ALA A 188 -30.60 8.01 -16.40
N ALA A 189 -29.70 7.24 -17.02
CA ALA A 189 -29.23 7.51 -18.37
C ALA A 189 -30.17 6.94 -19.44
N ASP A 190 -30.54 7.77 -20.41
CA ASP A 190 -31.29 7.33 -21.59
C ASP A 190 -30.45 6.47 -22.54
N ILE A 191 -29.13 6.72 -22.57
CA ILE A 191 -28.19 6.07 -23.46
C ILE A 191 -27.09 5.41 -22.63
N ILE A 192 -26.90 4.11 -22.86
CA ILE A 192 -25.82 3.32 -22.27
C ILE A 192 -24.89 2.82 -23.38
N TYR A 193 -23.59 2.83 -23.11
CA TYR A 193 -22.56 2.30 -24.01
C TYR A 193 -21.90 1.08 -23.36
N GLY A 194 -21.96 -0.07 -24.03
CA GLY A 194 -21.27 -1.28 -23.61
C GLY A 194 -19.99 -1.48 -24.41
N ASP A 195 -18.88 -1.74 -23.72
CA ASP A 195 -17.57 -2.00 -24.32
C ASP A 195 -16.85 -3.12 -23.57
N GLY A 196 -16.25 -4.03 -24.30
CA GLY A 196 -15.59 -5.21 -23.78
C GLY A 196 -14.12 -5.28 -24.17
N THR A 197 -13.25 -5.23 -23.16
CA THR A 197 -11.80 -5.19 -23.33
C THR A 197 -11.15 -6.54 -23.02
N PHE A 198 -10.36 -7.06 -23.97
CA PHE A 198 -9.67 -8.35 -23.83
C PHE A 198 -8.24 -8.21 -23.33
N TYR A 199 -7.49 -7.24 -23.84
CA TYR A 199 -6.05 -7.08 -23.56
C TYR A 199 -5.74 -6.72 -22.10
N THR A 200 -6.67 -6.00 -21.46
CA THR A 200 -6.57 -5.52 -20.07
C THR A 200 -7.24 -6.45 -19.07
N CYS A 201 -7.84 -7.56 -19.52
CA CYS A 201 -8.53 -8.52 -18.68
C CYS A 201 -7.52 -9.43 -17.95
N PRO A 202 -7.72 -9.74 -16.66
CA PRO A 202 -6.93 -10.76 -15.98
C PRO A 202 -7.01 -12.12 -16.68
N ASP A 203 -5.90 -12.83 -16.81
CA ASP A 203 -5.78 -14.11 -17.57
C ASP A 203 -6.81 -15.19 -17.19
N VAL A 204 -7.29 -15.18 -15.95
CA VAL A 204 -8.30 -16.13 -15.48
C VAL A 204 -9.70 -15.82 -16.03
N PHE A 205 -9.94 -14.64 -16.59
CA PHE A 205 -11.19 -14.24 -17.25
C PHE A 205 -10.97 -14.02 -18.75
N PHE A 206 -12.05 -14.11 -19.52
CA PHE A 206 -11.98 -13.91 -20.96
C PHE A 206 -12.02 -12.43 -21.34
N GLN A 207 -12.79 -11.64 -20.60
CA GLN A 207 -13.03 -10.24 -20.93
C GLN A 207 -13.40 -9.39 -19.71
N LEU A 208 -12.95 -8.14 -19.70
CA LEU A 208 -13.47 -7.09 -18.84
C LEU A 208 -14.52 -6.30 -19.64
N TYR A 209 -15.78 -6.47 -19.26
CA TYR A 209 -16.92 -5.79 -19.86
C TYR A 209 -17.33 -4.58 -19.04
N THR A 210 -17.66 -3.47 -19.68
CA THR A 210 -17.98 -2.22 -19.00
C THR A 210 -19.23 -1.56 -19.57
N PHE A 211 -20.06 -0.97 -18.70
CA PHE A 211 -21.11 -0.06 -19.11
C PHE A 211 -20.78 1.37 -18.74
N HIS A 212 -20.98 2.26 -19.69
CA HIS A 212 -20.73 3.68 -19.58
C HIS A 212 -22.00 4.47 -19.79
N ALA A 213 -22.08 5.63 -19.13
CA ALA A 213 -23.12 6.62 -19.40
C ALA A 213 -22.55 8.04 -19.27
N PHE A 214 -23.28 9.00 -19.83
CA PHE A 214 -22.94 10.42 -19.71
C PHE A 214 -23.38 10.94 -18.34
N VAL A 215 -22.43 11.49 -17.58
CA VAL A 215 -22.66 12.10 -16.27
C VAL A 215 -21.95 13.45 -16.26
N ASP A 216 -22.69 14.53 -15.98
CA ASP A 216 -22.17 15.88 -15.77
C ASP A 216 -21.14 16.38 -16.81
N GLY A 217 -21.37 16.13 -18.09
CA GLY A 217 -20.53 16.68 -19.18
C GLY A 217 -19.53 15.70 -19.78
N ALA A 218 -19.40 14.49 -19.25
CA ALA A 218 -18.48 13.47 -19.76
C ALA A 218 -19.04 12.05 -19.68
N ILE A 219 -18.46 11.11 -20.44
CA ILE A 219 -18.80 9.69 -20.38
C ILE A 219 -17.93 9.01 -19.33
N TYR A 220 -18.56 8.29 -18.40
CA TYR A 220 -17.88 7.55 -17.34
C TYR A 220 -18.22 6.05 -17.37
N PRO A 221 -17.25 5.16 -17.13
CA PRO A 221 -17.52 3.76 -16.81
C PRO A 221 -18.16 3.62 -15.43
N LEU A 222 -19.36 3.05 -15.37
CA LEU A 222 -20.18 2.94 -14.16
C LEU A 222 -20.28 1.50 -13.64
N VAL A 223 -20.25 0.52 -14.53
CA VAL A 223 -20.25 -0.91 -14.18
C VAL A 223 -19.08 -1.58 -14.86
N TYR A 224 -18.37 -2.42 -14.10
CA TYR A 224 -17.27 -3.24 -14.58
C TYR A 224 -17.61 -4.69 -14.29
N ALA A 225 -17.38 -5.59 -15.23
CA ALA A 225 -17.65 -7.01 -15.07
C ALA A 225 -16.55 -7.87 -15.65
N LEU A 226 -16.04 -8.80 -14.87
CA LEU A 226 -15.13 -9.83 -15.33
C LEU A 226 -15.95 -11.03 -15.81
N LEU A 227 -15.90 -11.30 -17.10
CA LEU A 227 -16.70 -12.33 -17.76
C LEU A 227 -15.85 -13.56 -18.13
N PRO A 228 -16.38 -14.78 -17.98
CA PRO A 228 -15.67 -16.03 -18.28
C PRO A 228 -15.63 -16.36 -19.78
N GLY A 229 -16.35 -15.62 -20.63
CA GLY A 229 -16.49 -15.84 -22.06
C GLY A 229 -17.52 -14.89 -22.70
N LYS A 230 -17.76 -15.03 -24.00
CA LYS A 230 -18.64 -14.14 -24.79
C LYS A 230 -19.90 -14.80 -25.35
N SER A 231 -20.37 -15.87 -24.74
CA SER A 231 -21.60 -16.54 -25.19
C SER A 231 -22.84 -15.74 -24.75
N GLN A 232 -23.94 -15.88 -25.49
CA GLN A 232 -25.22 -15.27 -25.12
C GLN A 232 -25.65 -15.64 -23.70
N ILE A 233 -25.37 -16.87 -23.25
CA ILE A 233 -25.69 -17.34 -21.89
C ILE A 233 -24.92 -16.53 -20.85
N ILE A 234 -23.65 -16.21 -21.10
CA ILE A 234 -22.82 -15.42 -20.18
C ILE A 234 -23.31 -13.97 -20.12
N TYR A 235 -23.59 -13.35 -21.27
CA TYR A 235 -24.15 -11.99 -21.30
C TYR A 235 -25.53 -11.90 -20.63
N THR A 236 -26.39 -12.90 -20.86
CA THR A 236 -27.70 -12.98 -20.19
C THR A 236 -27.53 -13.06 -18.67
N ARG A 237 -26.59 -13.89 -18.18
CA ARG A 237 -26.28 -13.97 -16.74
C ARG A 237 -25.78 -12.64 -16.20
N PHE A 238 -24.83 -11.99 -16.88
CA PHE A 238 -24.32 -10.68 -16.46
C PHE A 238 -25.44 -9.63 -16.36
N LEU A 239 -26.29 -9.52 -17.39
CA LEU A 239 -27.40 -8.57 -17.39
C LEU A 239 -28.44 -8.88 -16.30
N THR A 240 -28.66 -10.15 -15.96
CA THR A 240 -29.50 -10.54 -14.83
C THR A 240 -28.90 -10.06 -13.51
N LEU A 241 -27.61 -10.31 -13.27
CA LEU A 241 -26.90 -9.83 -12.07
C LEU A 241 -26.95 -8.30 -11.95
N LEU A 242 -26.82 -7.57 -13.07
CA LEU A 242 -26.95 -6.12 -13.10
C LEU A 242 -28.37 -5.66 -12.70
N LYS A 243 -29.40 -6.30 -13.25
CA LYS A 243 -30.80 -5.99 -12.90
C LYS A 243 -31.09 -6.26 -11.43
N GLU A 244 -30.62 -7.38 -10.90
CA GLU A 244 -30.74 -7.72 -9.48
C GLU A 244 -30.02 -6.70 -8.59
N ALA A 245 -28.83 -6.24 -9.00
CA ALA A 245 -28.11 -5.19 -8.29
C ALA A 245 -28.86 -3.85 -8.29
N CYS A 246 -29.47 -3.44 -9.40
CA CYS A 246 -30.32 -2.25 -9.45
C CYS A 246 -31.55 -2.39 -8.53
N GLN A 247 -32.23 -3.55 -8.58
CA GLN A 247 -33.41 -3.83 -7.77
C GLN A 247 -33.11 -3.79 -6.27
N ARG A 248 -31.91 -4.21 -5.84
CA ARG A 248 -31.47 -4.13 -4.43
C ARG A 248 -31.51 -2.70 -3.87
N PHE A 249 -31.45 -1.69 -4.72
CA PHE A 249 -31.51 -0.27 -4.35
C PHE A 249 -32.77 0.44 -4.86
N ASP A 250 -33.82 -0.32 -5.21
CA ASP A 250 -35.07 0.19 -5.77
C ASP A 250 -34.88 1.00 -7.06
N LEU A 251 -33.82 0.70 -7.82
CA LEU A 251 -33.53 1.33 -9.11
C LEU A 251 -34.06 0.46 -10.26
N GLN A 252 -34.57 1.11 -11.31
CA GLN A 252 -35.06 0.44 -12.52
C GLN A 252 -34.14 0.74 -13.71
N LEU A 253 -33.51 -0.29 -14.26
CA LEU A 253 -32.70 -0.16 -15.47
C LEU A 253 -33.60 -0.14 -16.71
N GLN A 254 -33.85 1.05 -17.26
CA GLN A 254 -34.72 1.26 -18.43
C GLN A 254 -34.08 2.25 -19.43
N PRO A 255 -32.91 1.94 -20.00
CA PRO A 255 -32.32 2.80 -21.03
C PRO A 255 -33.21 2.83 -22.27
N THR A 256 -33.29 4.00 -22.90
CA THR A 256 -33.95 4.18 -24.21
C THR A 256 -33.11 3.56 -25.33
N THR A 257 -31.78 3.61 -25.24
CA THR A 257 -30.87 3.08 -26.26
C THR A 257 -29.62 2.49 -25.63
N ILE A 258 -29.16 1.36 -26.17
CA ILE A 258 -27.88 0.76 -25.79
C ILE A 258 -27.02 0.65 -27.05
N PHE A 259 -25.84 1.28 -27.05
CA PHE A 259 -24.82 1.12 -28.07
C PHE A 259 -23.84 0.06 -27.63
N LEU A 260 -23.64 -0.95 -28.48
CA LEU A 260 -22.71 -2.05 -28.25
C LEU A 260 -21.85 -2.21 -29.49
N ASP A 261 -20.55 -2.37 -29.30
CA ASP A 261 -19.66 -2.78 -30.38
C ASP A 261 -19.79 -4.30 -30.63
N TYR A 262 -19.50 -4.73 -31.85
CA TYR A 262 -19.54 -6.15 -32.23
C TYR A 262 -18.19 -6.80 -31.93
N GLU A 263 -18.20 -7.86 -31.10
CA GLU A 263 -17.00 -8.51 -30.56
C GLU A 263 -16.86 -10.01 -30.84
#